data_AF-A0A8H9GMP5-F1
#
_entry.id   AF-A0A8H9GMP5-F1
#
_cell.length_a   1.000
_cell.length_b   1.000
_cell.length_c   1.000
_cell.angle_alpha   90.00
_cell.angle_beta   90.00
_cell.angle_gamma   90.00
#
_symmetry.space_group_name_H-M   'P 1'
#
loop_
_entity.id
_entity.type
_entity.pdbx_description
1 polymer ?
#
loop_
_entity_poly.entity_id
_entity_poly.type
_entity_poly.pdbx_seq_one_letter_code
_entity_poly.pdbx_strand_id
1 'polypeptide(L)'
;MQHTPADGVRRIDYLPWEYDPASPEGATQVARQRELVAAGARLGDGVFVAPNAAVFCDDLELGDRTYVAAFAYVTGEVTLGADCSVNPYTVVRGRVRAGDGVRIGAHTSVLGFNHAMATDRPVHRQDTWSRGITLGDDVWVGSNVTILDGVTVGDHAVVGAGAVVTKDVPAWAVVVGNPARVVRDRRAGEAAEVPGDLEAALRAFADRARAQAPAVLARCVEDGRFVDRPASALGPTADRLAPAVRPWADAVEIADLLLGGPPPGFDAADLVRRLTARQDPATGLVPDGDLADAGLADPAATGPLDPVRDLLDGPASYHVLSVGYAVRLLGGRLPHPVRAAHDLPGPQAVRALAARDWAAGAWGSGAAVDALATACLLNATDFADRFDDGGVGPLHAVLGWLTAAADPGTGLWGAPLPAAPRLLQAVNGFYRLTRGSYAQLGLPLPYPEAAVDTVLEHAADPYLTTPRGWTACNVLDVIHPLWLAARQTGHRRAEGEAWAAGQLRRVLGAWRDGAGLAFAPDDPGPDGVPGLQGTEMWLAIVWYLADHLGLSGALGYRPRGVHAPDPLLRLPAASPTPTPTPTRGAEA
;
A
#
# COMPACT_ATOMS: atom_id res chain seq x y z
N MET A 1 43.25 -4.71 -28.61
CA MET A 1 43.74 -3.38 -29.03
C MET A 1 44.61 -2.87 -27.90
N GLN A 2 45.92 -2.83 -28.13
CA GLN A 2 46.93 -2.42 -27.15
C GLN A 2 46.91 -0.88 -27.03
N HIS A 3 46.70 -0.37 -25.81
CA HIS A 3 47.10 0.99 -25.45
C HIS A 3 48.02 0.91 -24.24
N THR A 4 49.31 1.01 -24.51
CA THR A 4 50.32 1.38 -23.53
C THR A 4 50.00 2.80 -23.07
N PRO A 5 49.70 3.07 -21.78
CA PRO A 5 49.58 4.43 -21.31
C PRO A 5 50.97 5.02 -21.15
N ALA A 6 51.13 6.25 -21.62
CA ALA A 6 52.25 7.09 -21.24
C ALA A 6 52.39 7.12 -19.70
N ASP A 7 53.63 7.21 -19.20
CA ASP A 7 53.97 7.60 -17.83
C ASP A 7 53.59 6.64 -16.68
N GLY A 8 53.85 5.33 -16.82
CA GLY A 8 53.86 4.40 -15.67
C GLY A 8 52.48 4.04 -15.10
N VAL A 9 51.41 4.48 -15.75
CA VAL A 9 50.03 4.06 -15.45
C VAL A 9 49.73 2.75 -16.18
N ARG A 10 49.29 1.70 -15.47
CA ARG A 10 48.89 0.43 -16.10
C ARG A 10 47.38 0.34 -16.16
N ARG A 11 46.84 -0.10 -17.30
CA ARG A 11 45.39 -0.32 -17.50
C ARG A 11 44.78 -1.18 -16.40
N ILE A 12 45.48 -2.26 -16.02
CA ILE A 12 45.01 -3.21 -15.02
C ILE A 12 44.85 -2.59 -13.63
N ASP A 13 45.57 -1.51 -13.32
CA ASP A 13 45.45 -0.83 -12.03
C ASP A 13 44.05 -0.20 -11.87
N TYR A 14 43.42 0.20 -12.97
CA TYR A 14 42.07 0.81 -12.97
C TYR A 14 40.97 -0.18 -13.36
N LEU A 15 41.32 -1.24 -14.08
CA LEU A 15 40.40 -2.27 -14.58
C LEU A 15 40.82 -3.66 -14.05
N PRO A 16 40.92 -3.85 -12.73
CA PRO A 16 41.45 -5.07 -12.14
C PRO A 16 40.59 -6.32 -12.38
N TRP A 17 39.35 -6.16 -12.88
CA TRP A 17 38.53 -7.28 -13.36
C TRP A 17 39.07 -7.94 -14.64
N GLU A 18 40.04 -7.33 -15.31
CA GLU A 18 40.78 -7.92 -16.44
C GLU A 18 42.02 -8.73 -15.95
N TYR A 19 42.23 -8.87 -14.63
CA TYR A 19 43.44 -9.48 -14.08
C TYR A 19 43.46 -10.99 -14.33
N ASP A 20 44.50 -11.42 -15.05
CA ASP A 20 44.85 -12.82 -15.21
C ASP A 20 46.17 -13.10 -14.44
N PRO A 21 46.17 -13.95 -13.40
CA PRO A 21 47.39 -14.34 -12.68
C PRO A 21 48.48 -14.96 -13.57
N ALA A 22 48.11 -15.52 -14.73
CA ALA A 22 49.06 -16.10 -15.70
C ALA A 22 49.67 -15.05 -16.65
N SER A 23 49.20 -13.80 -16.61
CA SER A 23 49.75 -12.69 -17.41
C SER A 23 51.11 -12.18 -16.89
N PRO A 24 51.90 -11.46 -17.71
CA PRO A 24 53.13 -10.80 -17.25
C PRO A 24 52.95 -9.89 -16.04
N GLU A 25 51.78 -9.24 -15.91
CA GLU A 25 51.38 -8.39 -14.80
C GLU A 25 51.26 -9.18 -13.48
N GLY A 26 51.02 -10.50 -13.56
CA GLY A 26 50.96 -11.42 -12.43
C GLY A 26 52.25 -11.44 -11.60
N ALA A 27 53.43 -11.33 -12.24
CA ALA A 27 54.71 -11.30 -11.51
C ALA A 27 54.85 -10.06 -10.61
N THR A 28 54.42 -8.89 -11.08
CA THR A 28 54.38 -7.66 -10.28
C THR A 28 53.34 -7.78 -9.16
N GLN A 29 52.21 -8.39 -9.45
CA GLN A 29 51.16 -8.59 -8.45
C GLN A 29 51.60 -9.54 -7.33
N VAL A 30 52.35 -10.60 -7.63
CA VAL A 30 52.95 -11.50 -6.63
C VAL A 30 53.89 -10.74 -5.69
N ALA A 31 54.69 -9.80 -6.21
CA ALA A 31 55.56 -8.98 -5.37
C ALA A 31 54.75 -8.09 -4.40
N ARG A 32 53.69 -7.44 -4.90
CA ARG A 32 52.79 -6.61 -4.08
C ARG A 32 52.04 -7.42 -3.02
N GLN A 33 51.55 -8.60 -3.36
CA GLN A 33 50.90 -9.50 -2.42
C GLN A 33 51.85 -9.92 -1.30
N ARG A 34 53.11 -10.27 -1.63
CA ARG A 34 54.14 -10.63 -0.62
C ARG A 34 54.43 -9.49 0.33
N GLU A 35 54.48 -8.25 -0.16
CA GLU A 35 54.66 -7.05 0.67
C GLU A 35 53.51 -6.90 1.68
N LEU A 36 52.26 -7.02 1.23
CA LEU A 36 51.09 -6.93 2.09
C LEU A 36 51.03 -8.06 3.13
N VAL A 37 51.34 -9.29 2.72
CA VAL A 37 51.41 -10.45 3.64
C VAL A 37 52.53 -10.28 4.66
N ALA A 38 53.70 -9.76 4.26
CA ALA A 38 54.79 -9.43 5.18
C ALA A 38 54.39 -8.34 6.19
N ALA A 39 53.45 -7.46 5.83
CA ALA A 39 52.84 -6.47 6.71
C ALA A 39 51.66 -7.02 7.54
N GLY A 40 51.32 -8.31 7.43
CA GLY A 40 50.30 -8.98 8.24
C GLY A 40 48.96 -9.23 7.55
N ALA A 41 48.81 -8.90 6.26
CA ALA A 41 47.56 -9.13 5.53
C ALA A 41 47.30 -10.63 5.25
N ARG A 42 46.02 -11.03 5.24
CA ARG A 42 45.54 -12.35 4.84
C ARG A 42 44.89 -12.25 3.46
N LEU A 43 45.47 -12.90 2.45
CA LEU A 43 45.04 -12.79 1.06
C LEU A 43 44.66 -14.17 0.50
N GLY A 44 43.50 -14.27 -0.12
CA GLY A 44 43.04 -15.43 -0.89
C GLY A 44 43.65 -15.52 -2.29
N ASP A 45 43.24 -16.55 -3.03
CA ASP A 45 43.75 -16.83 -4.37
C ASP A 45 43.21 -15.82 -5.39
N GLY A 46 44.08 -15.32 -6.27
CA GLY A 46 43.68 -14.39 -7.34
C GLY A 46 43.39 -12.95 -6.88
N VAL A 47 43.78 -12.57 -5.66
CA VAL A 47 43.63 -11.19 -5.17
C VAL A 47 44.46 -10.19 -5.98
N PHE A 48 43.85 -9.08 -6.41
CA PHE A 48 44.56 -7.98 -7.06
C PHE A 48 44.58 -6.71 -6.19
N VAL A 49 45.74 -6.06 -6.03
CA VAL A 49 45.86 -4.79 -5.31
C VAL A 49 46.76 -3.89 -6.11
N ALA A 50 46.19 -2.82 -6.67
CA ALA A 50 46.93 -1.89 -7.49
C ALA A 50 48.10 -1.27 -6.69
N PRO A 51 49.32 -1.14 -7.24
CA PRO A 51 50.47 -0.55 -6.54
C PRO A 51 50.26 0.89 -6.09
N ASN A 52 49.35 1.62 -6.76
CA ASN A 52 48.96 2.98 -6.44
C ASN A 52 47.69 3.06 -5.56
N ALA A 53 47.21 1.95 -5.01
CA ALA A 53 46.24 1.96 -3.92
C ALA A 53 46.95 2.25 -2.58
N ALA A 54 46.38 3.16 -1.81
CA ALA A 54 46.85 3.52 -0.47
C ALA A 54 46.26 2.53 0.55
N VAL A 55 47.00 1.48 0.88
CA VAL A 55 46.58 0.44 1.83
C VAL A 55 47.39 0.56 3.12
N PHE A 56 46.73 0.99 4.20
CA PHE A 56 47.31 1.25 5.52
C PHE A 56 46.40 0.67 6.62
N CYS A 57 46.13 -0.63 6.54
CA CYS A 57 45.27 -1.36 7.47
C CYS A 57 46.04 -1.86 8.69
N ASP A 58 45.38 -1.87 9.84
CA ASP A 58 45.86 -2.53 11.05
C ASP A 58 45.59 -4.05 10.97
N ASP A 59 44.45 -4.42 10.38
CA ASP A 59 44.11 -5.79 10.01
C ASP A 59 43.45 -5.78 8.62
N LEU A 60 44.00 -6.57 7.69
CA LEU A 60 43.50 -6.68 6.32
C LEU A 60 43.28 -8.14 5.96
N GLU A 61 42.05 -8.46 5.56
CA GLU A 61 41.69 -9.75 5.03
C GLU A 61 40.92 -9.58 3.72
N LEU A 62 41.41 -10.21 2.66
CA LEU A 62 40.82 -10.20 1.32
C LEU A 62 40.62 -11.65 0.86
N GLY A 63 39.38 -12.06 0.62
CA GLY A 63 39.04 -13.38 0.08
C GLY A 63 39.43 -13.56 -1.38
N ASP A 64 39.22 -14.76 -1.91
CA ASP A 64 39.61 -15.13 -3.28
C ASP A 64 39.03 -14.18 -4.32
N ARG A 65 39.79 -13.87 -5.38
CA ARG A 65 39.34 -13.07 -6.54
C ARG A 65 38.82 -11.66 -6.17
N THR A 66 39.21 -11.15 -5.01
CA THR A 66 38.91 -9.80 -4.56
C THR A 66 39.95 -8.80 -5.07
N TYR A 67 39.52 -7.60 -5.44
CA TYR A 67 40.44 -6.57 -5.90
C TYR A 67 40.27 -5.19 -5.27
N VAL A 68 41.41 -4.49 -5.17
CA VAL A 68 41.51 -3.07 -4.77
C VAL A 68 42.17 -2.30 -5.90
N ALA A 69 41.41 -1.41 -6.54
CA ALA A 69 41.84 -0.65 -7.71
C ALA A 69 42.68 0.58 -7.34
N ALA A 70 43.25 1.20 -8.37
CA ALA A 70 44.09 2.38 -8.30
C ALA A 70 43.47 3.51 -7.47
N PHE A 71 44.29 4.14 -6.62
CA PHE A 71 43.92 5.28 -5.78
C PHE A 71 42.79 5.04 -4.76
N ALA A 72 42.36 3.79 -4.56
CA ALA A 72 41.56 3.46 -3.40
C ALA A 72 42.39 3.73 -2.13
N TYR A 73 41.74 4.25 -1.09
CA TYR A 73 42.33 4.47 0.23
C TYR A 73 41.66 3.53 1.24
N VAL A 74 42.39 2.52 1.71
CA VAL A 74 41.90 1.46 2.58
C VAL A 74 42.71 1.46 3.88
N THR A 75 42.07 1.63 5.03
CA THR A 75 42.75 1.75 6.34
C THR A 75 41.85 1.32 7.51
N GLY A 76 42.45 0.88 8.62
CA GLY A 76 41.75 0.33 9.79
C GLY A 76 41.63 -1.20 9.76
N GLU A 77 40.52 -1.73 10.29
CA GLU A 77 40.21 -3.16 10.35
C GLU A 77 39.25 -3.53 9.20
N VAL A 78 39.78 -4.08 8.10
CA VAL A 78 39.01 -4.32 6.87
C VAL A 78 39.02 -5.81 6.48
N THR A 79 37.84 -6.39 6.40
CA THR A 79 37.62 -7.76 5.89
C THR A 79 36.69 -7.70 4.69
N LEU A 80 37.14 -8.20 3.55
CA LEU A 80 36.32 -8.41 2.35
C LEU A 80 36.33 -9.91 2.00
N GLY A 81 35.16 -10.49 1.76
CA GLY A 81 35.02 -11.88 1.33
C GLY A 81 35.59 -12.14 -0.07
N ALA A 82 35.20 -13.26 -0.68
CA ALA A 82 35.56 -13.61 -2.05
C ALA A 82 34.80 -12.75 -3.08
N ASP A 83 35.36 -12.63 -4.28
CA ASP A 83 34.76 -11.97 -5.44
C ASP A 83 34.35 -10.49 -5.19
N CYS A 84 34.99 -9.81 -4.24
CA CYS A 84 34.71 -8.42 -3.92
C CYS A 84 35.47 -7.43 -4.82
N SER A 85 34.98 -6.19 -4.88
CA SER A 85 35.66 -5.12 -5.60
C SER A 85 35.62 -3.78 -4.89
N VAL A 86 36.77 -3.14 -4.77
CA VAL A 86 36.95 -1.74 -4.37
C VAL A 86 37.45 -0.96 -5.59
N ASN A 87 36.57 -0.17 -6.20
CA ASN A 87 36.87 0.58 -7.42
C ASN A 87 37.73 1.85 -7.18
N PRO A 88 38.23 2.51 -8.25
CA PRO A 88 39.12 3.65 -8.11
C PRO A 88 38.55 4.78 -7.25
N TYR A 89 39.43 5.44 -6.50
CA TYR A 89 39.12 6.58 -5.63
C TYR A 89 38.14 6.29 -4.48
N THR A 90 37.84 5.02 -4.21
CA THR A 90 37.01 4.62 -3.06
C THR A 90 37.80 4.72 -1.76
N VAL A 91 37.16 5.24 -0.72
CA VAL A 91 37.68 5.32 0.64
C VAL A 91 36.98 4.27 1.50
N VAL A 92 37.75 3.37 2.10
CA VAL A 92 37.27 2.39 3.09
C VAL A 92 38.09 2.60 4.36
N ARG A 93 37.44 3.10 5.42
CA ARG A 93 38.15 3.49 6.65
C ARG A 93 37.39 3.05 7.90
N GLY A 94 38.14 2.56 8.89
CA GLY A 94 37.59 2.14 10.19
C GLY A 94 37.38 0.63 10.25
N ARG A 95 36.37 0.18 11.00
CA ARG A 95 36.01 -1.25 11.05
C ARG A 95 34.97 -1.56 9.97
N VAL A 96 35.35 -2.35 8.95
CA VAL A 96 34.46 -2.71 7.83
C VAL A 96 34.55 -4.20 7.56
N ARG A 97 33.40 -4.87 7.50
CA ARG A 97 33.28 -6.26 7.08
C ARG A 97 32.34 -6.37 5.89
N ALA A 98 32.76 -7.05 4.86
CA ALA A 98 31.95 -7.38 3.69
C ALA A 98 31.93 -8.89 3.48
N GLY A 99 30.76 -9.43 3.13
CA GLY A 99 30.58 -10.80 2.67
C GLY A 99 31.18 -11.05 1.28
N ASP A 100 30.68 -12.06 0.59
CA ASP A 100 31.14 -12.44 -0.74
C ASP A 100 30.40 -11.65 -1.86
N GLY A 101 31.08 -11.41 -2.98
CA GLY A 101 30.47 -10.80 -4.17
C GLY A 101 30.15 -9.31 -4.04
N VAL A 102 30.68 -8.61 -3.03
CA VAL A 102 30.35 -7.19 -2.79
C VAL A 102 31.03 -6.27 -3.82
N ARG A 103 30.23 -5.40 -4.45
CA ARG A 103 30.67 -4.48 -5.49
C ARG A 103 30.63 -3.03 -5.02
N ILE A 104 31.79 -2.44 -4.72
CA ILE A 104 31.89 -1.04 -4.28
C ILE A 104 32.32 -0.15 -5.45
N GLY A 105 31.39 0.68 -5.94
CA GLY A 105 31.60 1.62 -7.05
C GLY A 105 32.63 2.72 -6.74
N ALA A 106 33.15 3.35 -7.79
CA ALA A 106 34.18 4.37 -7.69
C ALA A 106 33.71 5.60 -6.88
N HIS A 107 34.66 6.30 -6.25
CA HIS A 107 34.43 7.51 -5.42
C HIS A 107 33.53 7.29 -4.20
N THR A 108 33.31 6.05 -3.77
CA THR A 108 32.48 5.75 -2.60
C THR A 108 33.27 5.91 -1.30
N SER A 109 32.60 6.35 -0.23
CA SER A 109 33.17 6.48 1.12
C SER A 109 32.44 5.55 2.10
N VAL A 110 33.12 4.49 2.54
CA VAL A 110 32.65 3.56 3.58
C VAL A 110 33.40 3.91 4.88
N LEU A 111 32.70 4.54 5.81
CA LEU A 111 33.31 5.18 6.99
C LEU A 111 32.86 4.49 8.28
N GLY A 112 33.51 3.39 8.64
CA GLY A 112 33.28 2.59 9.85
C GLY A 112 33.90 3.18 11.11
N PHE A 113 33.87 4.51 11.25
CA PHE A 113 34.26 5.25 12.44
C PHE A 113 33.62 6.66 12.38
N ASN A 114 33.55 7.34 13.52
CA ASN A 114 33.08 8.72 13.60
C ASN A 114 33.81 9.52 14.68
N HIS A 115 33.66 10.84 14.66
CA HIS A 115 34.18 11.75 15.68
C HIS A 115 33.12 12.01 16.75
N ALA A 116 33.55 12.17 18.00
CA ALA A 116 32.71 12.79 19.01
C ALA A 116 32.44 14.27 18.64
N MET A 117 31.29 14.77 19.06
CA MET A 117 30.81 16.13 18.77
C MET A 117 30.28 16.85 20.03
N ALA A 118 30.81 16.51 21.20
CA ALA A 118 30.47 17.18 22.46
C ALA A 118 30.84 18.68 22.41
N THR A 119 30.09 19.51 23.12
CA THR A 119 30.26 20.97 23.10
C THR A 119 31.32 21.46 24.10
N ASP A 120 31.89 20.58 24.92
CA ASP A 120 32.84 20.90 26.00
C ASP A 120 34.28 21.16 25.51
N ARG A 121 34.62 20.75 24.28
CA ARG A 121 35.95 20.95 23.69
C ARG A 121 35.91 21.08 22.16
N PRO A 122 36.89 21.75 21.54
CA PRO A 122 36.97 21.87 20.08
C PRO A 122 37.01 20.51 19.38
N VAL A 123 36.33 20.39 18.23
CA VAL A 123 36.19 19.15 17.44
C VAL A 123 37.53 18.44 17.17
N HIS A 124 38.60 19.18 16.87
CA HIS A 124 39.93 18.60 16.60
C HIS A 124 40.61 17.91 17.81
N ARG A 125 40.06 18.07 19.02
CA ARG A 125 40.52 17.42 20.27
C ARG A 125 39.54 16.37 20.77
N GLN A 126 38.55 16.02 19.96
CA GLN A 126 37.54 15.03 20.32
C GLN A 126 37.98 13.64 19.88
N ASP A 127 37.61 12.65 20.68
CA ASP A 127 37.93 11.26 20.42
C ASP A 127 37.18 10.74 19.18
N THR A 128 37.73 9.71 18.57
CA THR A 128 37.03 8.91 17.55
C THR A 128 36.45 7.64 18.17
N TRP A 129 35.34 7.18 17.64
CA TRP A 129 34.73 5.90 18.00
C TRP A 129 34.34 5.11 16.74
N SER A 130 34.11 3.82 16.89
CA SER A 130 33.79 2.90 15.78
C SER A 130 32.75 1.88 16.23
N ARG A 131 31.57 1.90 15.61
CA ARG A 131 30.60 0.80 15.69
C ARG A 131 30.88 -0.28 14.64
N GLY A 132 31.49 0.13 13.53
CA GLY A 132 31.78 -0.68 12.37
C GLY A 132 30.63 -0.71 11.36
N ILE A 133 30.95 -1.14 10.14
CA ILE A 133 29.99 -1.35 9.05
C ILE A 133 30.03 -2.81 8.63
N THR A 134 28.85 -3.39 8.39
CA THR A 134 28.70 -4.73 7.83
C THR A 134 27.98 -4.64 6.49
N LEU A 135 28.59 -5.18 5.44
CA LEU A 135 27.97 -5.40 4.14
C LEU A 135 27.74 -6.92 3.97
N GLY A 136 26.50 -7.33 3.73
CA GLY A 136 26.14 -8.72 3.46
C GLY A 136 26.68 -9.23 2.12
N ASP A 137 26.27 -10.44 1.76
CA ASP A 137 26.65 -11.07 0.49
C ASP A 137 25.95 -10.41 -0.71
N ASP A 138 26.58 -10.38 -1.89
CA ASP A 138 26.02 -9.87 -3.16
C ASP A 138 25.45 -8.44 -3.08
N VAL A 139 26.07 -7.58 -2.25
CA VAL A 139 25.72 -6.16 -2.15
C VAL A 139 26.33 -5.36 -3.29
N TRP A 140 25.53 -4.53 -3.97
CA TRP A 140 26.02 -3.54 -4.94
C TRP A 140 25.93 -2.13 -4.37
N VAL A 141 27.08 -1.49 -4.16
CA VAL A 141 27.20 -0.09 -3.78
C VAL A 141 27.56 0.73 -5.03
N GLY A 142 26.65 1.58 -5.48
CA GLY A 142 26.85 2.47 -6.61
C GLY A 142 28.01 3.46 -6.38
N SER A 143 28.38 4.17 -7.45
CA SER A 143 29.43 5.19 -7.36
C SER A 143 29.01 6.40 -6.53
N ASN A 144 30.00 7.07 -5.92
CA ASN A 144 29.81 8.29 -5.15
C ASN A 144 28.82 8.13 -3.98
N VAL A 145 28.79 6.96 -3.34
CA VAL A 145 27.96 6.68 -2.16
C VAL A 145 28.74 7.02 -0.88
N THR A 146 28.04 7.41 0.18
CA THR A 146 28.59 7.49 1.54
C THR A 146 27.84 6.54 2.47
N ILE A 147 28.54 5.63 3.16
CA ILE A 147 27.98 4.75 4.20
C ILE A 147 28.57 5.17 5.55
N LEU A 148 27.70 5.50 6.51
CA LEU A 148 28.10 5.97 7.84
C LEU A 148 28.29 4.82 8.84
N ASP A 149 29.06 5.10 9.88
CA ASP A 149 29.39 4.15 10.96
C ASP A 149 28.15 3.56 11.66
N GLY A 150 28.20 2.27 11.94
CA GLY A 150 27.14 1.52 12.62
C GLY A 150 26.06 0.95 11.70
N VAL A 151 26.19 1.10 10.38
CA VAL A 151 25.22 0.58 9.39
C VAL A 151 25.50 -0.88 9.04
N THR A 152 24.43 -1.68 9.03
CA THR A 152 24.38 -3.00 8.40
C THR A 152 23.60 -2.92 7.08
N VAL A 153 24.23 -3.31 5.98
CA VAL A 153 23.59 -3.49 4.67
C VAL A 153 23.37 -4.98 4.46
N GLY A 154 22.11 -5.42 4.43
CA GLY A 154 21.75 -6.84 4.29
C GLY A 154 22.06 -7.41 2.90
N ASP A 155 22.06 -8.73 2.81
CA ASP A 155 22.41 -9.48 1.60
C ASP A 155 21.58 -9.05 0.38
N HIS A 156 22.19 -9.08 -0.80
CA HIS A 156 21.59 -8.75 -2.08
C HIS A 156 21.10 -7.30 -2.23
N ALA A 157 21.38 -6.42 -1.26
CA ALA A 157 20.93 -5.03 -1.34
C ALA A 157 21.67 -4.22 -2.42
N VAL A 158 20.98 -3.20 -2.93
CA VAL A 158 21.51 -2.24 -3.89
C VAL A 158 21.46 -0.83 -3.29
N VAL A 159 22.61 -0.17 -3.22
CA VAL A 159 22.72 1.25 -2.86
C VAL A 159 22.95 2.04 -4.13
N GLY A 160 21.96 2.82 -4.56
CA GLY A 160 22.05 3.64 -5.77
C GLY A 160 23.14 4.71 -5.68
N ALA A 161 23.66 5.12 -6.84
CA ALA A 161 24.72 6.12 -6.92
C ALA A 161 24.34 7.44 -6.24
N GLY A 162 25.31 8.09 -5.59
CA GLY A 162 25.10 9.37 -4.90
C GLY A 162 24.36 9.28 -3.55
N ALA A 163 24.04 8.08 -3.07
CA ALA A 163 23.27 7.92 -1.84
C ALA A 163 24.11 8.16 -0.57
N VAL A 164 23.46 8.63 0.52
CA VAL A 164 24.07 8.75 1.86
C VAL A 164 23.31 7.83 2.82
N VAL A 165 23.91 6.69 3.15
CA VAL A 165 23.32 5.65 3.98
C VAL A 165 23.62 5.93 5.46
N THR A 166 22.57 6.24 6.21
CA THR A 166 22.66 6.63 7.63
C THR A 166 21.98 5.65 8.59
N LYS A 167 21.35 4.59 8.06
CA LYS A 167 20.61 3.56 8.79
C LYS A 167 20.77 2.22 8.08
N ASP A 168 20.48 1.14 8.81
CA ASP A 168 20.52 -0.22 8.27
C ASP A 168 19.63 -0.37 7.03
N VAL A 169 20.11 -1.16 6.07
CA VAL A 169 19.44 -1.45 4.80
C VAL A 169 19.00 -2.92 4.85
N PRO A 170 17.69 -3.23 4.71
CA PRO A 170 17.23 -4.61 4.69
C PRO A 170 17.83 -5.42 3.53
N ALA A 171 17.95 -6.74 3.71
CA ALA A 171 18.30 -7.64 2.62
C ALA A 171 17.34 -7.48 1.43
N TRP A 172 17.87 -7.60 0.21
CA TRP A 172 17.16 -7.38 -1.05
C TRP A 172 16.62 -5.96 -1.27
N ALA A 173 16.86 -4.99 -0.39
CA ALA A 173 16.36 -3.63 -0.62
C ALA A 173 17.18 -2.88 -1.67
N VAL A 174 16.51 -2.05 -2.47
CA VAL A 174 17.13 -1.02 -3.30
C VAL A 174 16.93 0.32 -2.58
N VAL A 175 18.02 1.02 -2.26
CA VAL A 175 17.98 2.33 -1.59
C VAL A 175 18.61 3.43 -2.44
N VAL A 176 18.06 4.64 -2.42
CA VAL A 176 18.62 5.82 -3.12
C VAL A 176 18.47 7.10 -2.29
N GLY A 177 19.23 8.14 -2.61
CA GLY A 177 19.06 9.50 -2.08
C GLY A 177 19.93 9.87 -0.87
N ASN A 178 19.82 11.12 -0.42
CA ASN A 178 20.53 11.66 0.73
C ASN A 178 19.51 12.32 1.71
N PRO A 179 19.19 11.68 2.86
CA PRO A 179 19.66 10.36 3.27
C PRO A 179 18.94 9.24 2.50
N ALA A 180 19.57 8.08 2.39
CA ALA A 180 19.07 6.95 1.60
C ALA A 180 17.71 6.45 2.11
N ARG A 181 16.83 6.06 1.19
CA ARG A 181 15.50 5.48 1.45
C ARG A 181 15.29 4.26 0.57
N VAL A 182 14.62 3.24 1.11
CA VAL A 182 14.18 2.07 0.34
C VAL A 182 13.17 2.52 -0.70
N VAL A 183 13.43 2.22 -1.97
CA VAL A 183 12.54 2.53 -3.09
C VAL A 183 11.83 1.30 -3.64
N ARG A 184 12.40 0.11 -3.45
CA ARG A 184 11.78 -1.18 -3.81
C ARG A 184 12.54 -2.36 -3.21
N ASP A 185 11.91 -3.54 -3.21
CA ASP A 185 12.59 -4.83 -3.07
C ASP A 185 13.19 -5.23 -4.43
N ARG A 186 14.35 -5.87 -4.44
CA ARG A 186 15.08 -6.35 -5.62
C ARG A 186 14.46 -7.63 -6.21
N ARG A 187 13.76 -8.43 -5.37
CA ARG A 187 13.07 -9.68 -5.74
C ARG A 187 11.65 -9.46 -6.21
N ALA A 188 11.00 -8.39 -5.72
CA ALA A 188 9.93 -7.82 -6.49
C ALA A 188 10.58 -7.58 -7.85
N GLY A 189 10.14 -8.33 -8.87
CA GLY A 189 10.81 -8.31 -10.16
C GLY A 189 10.97 -6.87 -10.62
N GLU A 190 11.67 -6.65 -11.73
CA GLU A 190 11.15 -5.60 -12.60
C GLU A 190 9.67 -5.99 -12.80
N ALA A 191 8.77 -5.38 -12.01
CA ALA A 191 7.34 -5.55 -12.15
C ALA A 191 7.19 -5.28 -13.61
N ALA A 192 6.91 -6.34 -14.39
CA ALA A 192 7.12 -6.30 -15.82
C ALA A 192 6.57 -4.95 -16.24
N GLU A 193 7.47 -4.03 -16.68
CA GLU A 193 6.97 -2.83 -17.31
C GLU A 193 5.96 -3.40 -18.28
N VAL A 194 4.68 -3.05 -18.16
CA VAL A 194 3.77 -3.32 -19.24
C VAL A 194 4.29 -2.37 -20.30
N PRO A 195 5.13 -2.81 -21.26
CA PRO A 195 5.66 -1.93 -22.26
C PRO A 195 4.54 -1.87 -23.29
N GLY A 196 3.63 -0.94 -23.13
CA GLY A 196 2.45 -0.92 -23.99
C GLY A 196 1.25 -0.20 -23.42
N ASP A 197 0.27 -0.07 -24.31
CA ASP A 197 -1.04 0.53 -24.11
C ASP A 197 -1.77 -0.05 -22.88
N LEU A 198 -1.84 0.74 -21.80
CA LEU A 198 -2.52 0.38 -20.55
C LEU A 198 -4.01 0.12 -20.79
N GLU A 199 -4.60 0.75 -21.80
CA GLU A 199 -5.98 0.52 -22.20
C GLU A 199 -6.16 -0.91 -22.74
N ALA A 200 -5.22 -1.40 -23.56
CA ALA A 200 -5.23 -2.79 -24.02
C ALA A 200 -5.04 -3.79 -22.87
N ALA A 201 -4.17 -3.49 -21.91
CA ALA A 201 -3.97 -4.33 -20.73
C ALA A 201 -5.25 -4.40 -19.86
N LEU A 202 -5.96 -3.29 -19.69
CA LEU A 202 -7.25 -3.25 -19.00
C LEU A 202 -8.31 -4.08 -19.70
N ARG A 203 -8.43 -3.98 -21.04
CA ARG A 203 -9.37 -4.81 -21.82
C ARG A 203 -9.06 -6.29 -21.62
N ALA A 204 -7.79 -6.68 -21.77
CA ALA A 204 -7.36 -8.07 -21.61
C ALA A 204 -7.63 -8.61 -20.19
N PHE A 205 -7.36 -7.79 -19.16
CA PHE A 205 -7.69 -8.14 -17.77
C PHE A 205 -9.19 -8.34 -17.59
N ALA A 206 -10.01 -7.40 -18.06
CA ALA A 206 -11.46 -7.48 -17.89
C ALA A 206 -12.06 -8.67 -18.65
N ASP A 207 -11.59 -8.94 -19.88
CA ASP A 207 -12.01 -10.11 -20.66
C ASP A 207 -11.65 -11.42 -19.94
N ARG A 208 -10.44 -11.52 -19.39
CA ARG A 208 -9.99 -12.67 -18.58
C ARG A 208 -10.81 -12.83 -17.31
N ALA A 209 -11.04 -11.75 -16.57
CA ALA A 209 -11.83 -11.76 -15.35
C ALA A 209 -13.28 -12.21 -15.63
N ARG A 210 -13.92 -11.65 -16.67
CA ARG A 210 -15.28 -12.05 -17.11
C ARG A 210 -15.35 -13.52 -17.50
N ALA A 211 -14.38 -14.01 -18.29
CA ALA A 211 -14.34 -15.41 -18.70
C ALA A 211 -14.18 -16.38 -17.53
N GLN A 212 -13.50 -15.98 -16.45
CA GLN A 212 -13.20 -16.84 -15.31
C GLN A 212 -14.12 -16.63 -14.10
N ALA A 213 -14.95 -15.58 -14.09
CA ALA A 213 -15.85 -15.27 -12.98
C ALA A 213 -16.72 -16.46 -12.52
N PRO A 214 -17.31 -17.30 -13.41
CA PRO A 214 -18.05 -18.48 -12.97
C PRO A 214 -17.21 -19.49 -12.19
N ALA A 215 -15.94 -19.68 -12.58
CA ALA A 215 -15.03 -20.59 -11.89
C ALA A 215 -14.58 -20.03 -10.54
N VAL A 216 -14.29 -18.73 -10.48
CA VAL A 216 -13.94 -18.03 -9.22
C VAL A 216 -15.09 -18.15 -8.21
N LEU A 217 -16.32 -17.87 -8.64
CA LEU A 217 -17.51 -17.98 -7.79
C LEU A 217 -17.76 -19.42 -7.33
N ALA A 218 -17.70 -20.39 -8.25
CA ALA A 218 -17.93 -21.80 -7.93
C ALA A 218 -16.88 -22.37 -6.96
N ARG A 219 -15.62 -21.93 -7.07
CA ARG A 219 -14.53 -22.31 -6.15
C ARG A 219 -14.80 -21.89 -4.70
N CYS A 220 -15.60 -20.85 -4.51
CA CYS A 220 -15.92 -20.26 -3.22
C CYS A 220 -17.28 -20.74 -2.67
N VAL A 221 -17.81 -21.85 -3.17
CA VAL A 221 -19.02 -22.50 -2.62
C VAL A 221 -18.62 -23.79 -1.90
N GLU A 222 -18.93 -23.86 -0.61
CA GLU A 222 -18.70 -25.04 0.23
C GLU A 222 -19.96 -25.33 1.05
N ASP A 223 -20.42 -26.57 1.13
CA ASP A 223 -21.62 -26.94 1.93
C ASP A 223 -22.87 -26.08 1.67
N GLY A 224 -23.06 -25.59 0.44
CA GLY A 224 -24.21 -24.75 0.08
C GLY A 224 -24.14 -23.29 0.54
N ARG A 225 -22.97 -22.82 1.01
CA ARG A 225 -22.69 -21.41 1.36
C ARG A 225 -21.56 -20.85 0.51
N PHE A 226 -21.61 -19.53 0.28
CA PHE A 226 -20.43 -18.80 -0.13
C PHE A 226 -19.45 -18.66 1.03
N VAL A 227 -18.18 -18.91 0.77
CA VAL A 227 -17.04 -18.67 1.68
C VAL A 227 -16.05 -17.75 0.97
N ASP A 228 -15.36 -16.87 1.71
CA ASP A 228 -14.40 -15.95 1.09
C ASP A 228 -13.27 -16.72 0.40
N ARG A 229 -12.63 -17.64 1.14
CA ARG A 229 -11.54 -18.49 0.66
C ARG A 229 -11.89 -19.95 0.96
N PRO A 230 -11.75 -20.88 -0.01
CA PRO A 230 -12.05 -22.28 0.25
C PRO A 230 -11.07 -22.87 1.27
N ALA A 231 -11.55 -23.77 2.12
CA ALA A 231 -10.75 -24.42 3.17
C ALA A 231 -9.53 -25.15 2.58
N SER A 232 -9.71 -25.74 1.39
CA SER A 232 -8.62 -26.40 0.64
C SER A 232 -7.45 -25.47 0.30
N ALA A 233 -7.67 -24.16 0.22
CA ALA A 233 -6.63 -23.17 -0.08
C ALA A 233 -5.95 -22.58 1.16
N LEU A 234 -6.53 -22.75 2.35
CA LEU A 234 -6.02 -22.18 3.61
C LEU A 234 -5.15 -23.16 4.43
N GLY A 235 -5.08 -24.43 4.01
CA GLY A 235 -4.29 -25.48 4.67
C GLY A 235 -4.98 -26.09 5.91
N PRO A 236 -4.42 -27.18 6.47
CA PRO A 236 -5.07 -28.01 7.50
C PRO A 236 -5.17 -27.37 8.90
N THR A 237 -4.53 -26.22 9.13
CA THR A 237 -4.53 -25.50 10.41
C THR A 237 -5.45 -24.28 10.43
N ALA A 238 -6.10 -23.96 9.32
CA ALA A 238 -7.06 -22.87 9.29
C ALA A 238 -8.37 -23.33 9.93
N ASP A 239 -8.80 -22.63 10.98
CA ASP A 239 -10.15 -22.77 11.51
C ASP A 239 -11.13 -22.70 10.33
N ARG A 240 -11.99 -23.71 10.18
CA ARG A 240 -13.05 -23.70 9.17
C ARG A 240 -13.77 -22.37 9.30
N LEU A 241 -13.76 -21.56 8.24
CA LEU A 241 -14.33 -20.21 8.27
C LEU A 241 -15.75 -20.28 8.84
N ALA A 242 -15.98 -19.53 9.92
CA ALA A 242 -17.30 -19.42 10.52
C ALA A 242 -18.31 -18.95 9.46
N PRO A 243 -19.58 -19.40 9.53
CA PRO A 243 -20.60 -18.87 8.64
C PRO A 243 -20.65 -17.35 8.71
N ALA A 244 -20.62 -16.71 7.53
CA ALA A 244 -20.55 -15.27 7.41
C ALA A 244 -21.48 -14.78 6.31
N VAL A 245 -22.07 -13.60 6.52
CA VAL A 245 -22.94 -12.95 5.53
C VAL A 245 -22.13 -12.35 4.37
N ARG A 246 -20.97 -11.74 4.67
CA ARG A 246 -20.18 -10.99 3.70
C ARG A 246 -19.85 -11.75 2.40
N PRO A 247 -19.38 -13.02 2.42
CA PRO A 247 -19.07 -13.74 1.18
C PRO A 247 -20.26 -13.85 0.20
N TRP A 248 -21.50 -13.88 0.70
CA TRP A 248 -22.69 -13.88 -0.15
C TRP A 248 -22.86 -12.55 -0.89
N ALA A 249 -22.65 -11.43 -0.20
CA ALA A 249 -22.70 -10.11 -0.81
C ALA A 249 -21.56 -9.91 -1.82
N ASP A 250 -20.32 -10.27 -1.46
CA ASP A 250 -19.17 -10.17 -2.34
C ASP A 250 -19.37 -11.01 -3.63
N ALA A 251 -19.95 -12.21 -3.53
CA ALA A 251 -20.30 -13.03 -4.68
C ALA A 251 -21.31 -12.36 -5.61
N VAL A 252 -22.36 -11.73 -5.04
CA VAL A 252 -23.35 -10.96 -5.81
C VAL A 252 -22.71 -9.79 -6.53
N GLU A 253 -21.83 -9.03 -5.84
CA GLU A 253 -21.15 -7.89 -6.45
C GLU A 253 -20.21 -8.30 -7.60
N ILE A 254 -19.44 -9.39 -7.43
CA ILE A 254 -18.58 -9.94 -8.49
C ILE A 254 -19.41 -10.39 -9.69
N ALA A 255 -20.51 -11.12 -9.45
CA ALA A 255 -21.39 -11.59 -10.52
C ALA A 255 -22.07 -10.43 -11.24
N ASP A 256 -22.54 -9.41 -10.52
CA ASP A 256 -23.12 -8.22 -11.12
C ASP A 256 -22.10 -7.49 -12.02
N LEU A 257 -20.89 -7.27 -11.49
CA LEU A 257 -19.80 -6.58 -12.19
C LEU A 257 -19.36 -7.27 -13.47
N LEU A 258 -19.17 -8.59 -13.41
CA LEU A 258 -18.53 -9.36 -14.50
C LEU A 258 -19.51 -10.10 -15.40
N LEU A 259 -20.70 -10.43 -14.90
CA LEU A 259 -21.71 -11.24 -15.59
C LEU A 259 -23.04 -10.50 -15.83
N GLY A 260 -23.27 -9.36 -15.16
CA GLY A 260 -24.50 -8.57 -15.33
C GLY A 260 -25.74 -9.20 -14.71
N GLY A 261 -25.59 -10.09 -13.72
CA GLY A 261 -26.68 -10.82 -13.09
C GLY A 261 -26.26 -11.54 -11.80
N PRO A 262 -27.13 -12.39 -11.23
CA PRO A 262 -26.79 -13.13 -10.01
C PRO A 262 -25.67 -14.16 -10.25
N PRO A 263 -24.98 -14.60 -9.18
CA PRO A 263 -24.01 -15.69 -9.25
C PRO A 263 -24.57 -16.93 -9.99
N PRO A 264 -23.81 -17.56 -10.89
CA PRO A 264 -24.28 -18.73 -11.63
C PRO A 264 -24.78 -19.85 -10.71
N GLY A 265 -25.95 -20.40 -11.02
CA GLY A 265 -26.59 -21.45 -10.21
C GLY A 265 -27.44 -20.94 -9.05
N PHE A 266 -27.52 -19.62 -8.84
CA PHE A 266 -28.37 -19.01 -7.82
C PHE A 266 -29.46 -18.15 -8.47
N ASP A 267 -30.66 -18.19 -7.89
CA ASP A 267 -31.78 -17.33 -8.28
C ASP A 267 -31.74 -16.00 -7.52
N ALA A 268 -32.06 -14.90 -8.20
CA ALA A 268 -31.99 -13.57 -7.61
C ALA A 268 -32.99 -13.38 -6.46
N ALA A 269 -34.23 -13.88 -6.60
CA ALA A 269 -35.24 -13.77 -5.55
C ALA A 269 -34.88 -14.65 -4.34
N ASP A 270 -34.30 -15.83 -4.59
CA ASP A 270 -33.75 -16.70 -3.55
C ASP A 270 -32.64 -16.00 -2.76
N LEU A 271 -31.68 -15.38 -3.44
CA LEU A 271 -30.59 -14.64 -2.81
C LEU A 271 -31.10 -13.44 -2.00
N VAL A 272 -32.06 -12.68 -2.52
CA VAL A 272 -32.71 -11.60 -1.76
C VAL A 272 -33.35 -12.15 -0.49
N ARG A 273 -34.08 -13.28 -0.58
CA ARG A 273 -34.69 -13.93 0.59
C ARG A 273 -33.62 -14.31 1.61
N ARG A 274 -32.51 -14.94 1.19
CA ARG A 274 -31.42 -15.39 2.10
C ARG A 274 -30.75 -14.21 2.78
N LEU A 275 -30.30 -13.23 2.00
CA LEU A 275 -29.58 -12.04 2.48
C LEU A 275 -30.41 -11.21 3.47
N THR A 276 -31.74 -11.23 3.33
CA THR A 276 -32.65 -10.46 4.19
C THR A 276 -33.31 -11.30 5.29
N ALA A 277 -33.14 -12.62 5.29
CA ALA A 277 -33.85 -13.55 6.18
C ALA A 277 -33.62 -13.27 7.67
N ARG A 278 -32.42 -12.77 8.02
CA ARG A 278 -32.01 -12.50 9.40
C ARG A 278 -32.21 -11.04 9.81
N GLN A 279 -32.76 -10.18 8.95
CA GLN A 279 -32.96 -8.77 9.31
C GLN A 279 -33.89 -8.67 10.53
N ASP A 280 -33.41 -8.06 11.60
CA ASP A 280 -34.22 -7.83 12.79
C ASP A 280 -35.25 -6.73 12.51
N PRO A 281 -36.56 -6.99 12.61
CA PRO A 281 -37.58 -5.99 12.29
C PRO A 281 -37.60 -4.77 13.21
N ALA A 282 -37.10 -4.91 14.45
CA ALA A 282 -37.10 -3.84 15.43
C ALA A 282 -36.00 -2.82 15.16
N THR A 283 -34.77 -3.27 14.96
CA THR A 283 -33.61 -2.41 14.68
C THR A 283 -33.39 -2.16 13.18
N GLY A 284 -33.85 -3.07 12.32
CA GLY A 284 -33.56 -3.10 10.90
C GLY A 284 -32.13 -3.53 10.55
N LEU A 285 -31.34 -3.96 11.54
CA LEU A 285 -29.99 -4.44 11.35
C LEU A 285 -29.98 -5.92 10.92
N VAL A 286 -28.93 -6.31 10.21
CA VAL A 286 -28.70 -7.70 9.81
C VAL A 286 -27.53 -8.26 10.63
N PRO A 287 -27.79 -9.14 11.61
CA PRO A 287 -26.71 -9.80 12.36
C PRO A 287 -25.99 -10.82 11.48
N ASP A 288 -24.81 -11.25 11.94
CA ASP A 288 -24.09 -12.32 11.27
C ASP A 288 -24.82 -13.67 11.39
N GLY A 289 -24.45 -14.61 10.54
CA GLY A 289 -24.95 -15.98 10.59
C GLY A 289 -24.90 -16.73 9.28
N ASP A 290 -25.34 -17.99 9.34
CA ASP A 290 -25.36 -18.89 8.19
C ASP A 290 -26.61 -18.66 7.34
N LEU A 291 -26.40 -18.42 6.04
CA LEU A 291 -27.44 -18.19 5.04
C LEU A 291 -27.69 -19.41 4.12
N ALA A 292 -26.96 -20.51 4.33
CA ALA A 292 -27.27 -21.79 3.70
C ALA A 292 -28.61 -22.35 4.21
N ASP A 293 -29.17 -23.33 3.51
CA ASP A 293 -30.46 -23.93 3.89
C ASP A 293 -30.47 -24.48 5.32
N ALA A 294 -29.36 -25.09 5.76
CA ALA A 294 -29.21 -25.57 7.13
C ALA A 294 -29.26 -24.42 8.16
N GLY A 295 -28.52 -23.33 7.90
CA GLY A 295 -28.48 -22.15 8.75
C GLY A 295 -29.79 -21.36 8.84
N LEU A 296 -30.59 -21.38 7.78
CA LEU A 296 -31.92 -20.76 7.75
C LEU A 296 -33.00 -21.63 8.40
N ALA A 297 -32.84 -22.96 8.39
CA ALA A 297 -33.75 -23.88 9.05
C ALA A 297 -33.57 -23.90 10.59
N ASP A 298 -32.32 -23.76 11.06
CA ASP A 298 -31.99 -23.66 12.49
C ASP A 298 -31.12 -22.42 12.76
N PRO A 299 -31.72 -21.22 12.76
CA PRO A 299 -30.98 -20.00 12.98
C PRO A 299 -30.48 -19.97 14.41
N ALA A 300 -29.16 -20.11 14.60
CA ALA A 300 -28.52 -19.89 15.89
C ALA A 300 -29.00 -18.57 16.50
N ALA A 301 -29.40 -18.61 17.76
CA ALA A 301 -29.94 -17.45 18.46
C ALA A 301 -28.90 -16.33 18.50
N THR A 302 -29.17 -15.25 17.77
CA THR A 302 -28.46 -13.98 17.95
C THR A 302 -29.02 -13.31 19.19
N GLY A 303 -28.16 -12.95 20.14
CA GLY A 303 -28.58 -12.15 21.30
C GLY A 303 -29.26 -10.84 20.88
N PRO A 304 -29.94 -10.15 21.81
CA PRO A 304 -30.58 -8.88 21.50
C PRO A 304 -29.54 -7.88 20.95
N LEU A 305 -29.89 -7.22 19.85
CA LEU A 305 -29.06 -6.18 19.25
C LEU A 305 -29.24 -4.87 20.03
N ASP A 306 -28.12 -4.25 20.38
CA ASP A 306 -28.08 -2.85 20.82
C ASP A 306 -28.09 -1.96 19.57
N PRO A 307 -29.15 -1.14 19.34
CA PRO A 307 -29.30 -0.40 18.09
C PRO A 307 -28.13 0.56 17.81
N VAL A 308 -27.53 1.16 18.85
CA VAL A 308 -26.47 2.16 18.66
C VAL A 308 -25.12 1.48 18.54
N ARG A 309 -24.80 0.60 19.49
CA ARG A 309 -23.53 -0.14 19.47
C ARG A 309 -23.44 -0.97 18.20
N ASP A 310 -24.44 -1.79 17.88
CA ASP A 310 -24.30 -2.75 16.78
C ASP A 310 -24.40 -2.10 15.37
N LEU A 311 -24.99 -0.89 15.28
CA LEU A 311 -24.94 -0.07 14.06
C LEU A 311 -23.57 0.59 13.85
N LEU A 312 -22.97 1.11 14.92
CA LEU A 312 -21.70 1.86 14.84
C LEU A 312 -20.47 0.96 14.98
N ASP A 313 -20.63 -0.19 15.61
CA ASP A 313 -19.58 -1.11 16.02
C ASP A 313 -20.03 -2.58 15.81
N GLY A 314 -19.22 -3.39 15.13
CA GLY A 314 -19.49 -4.83 14.96
C GLY A 314 -20.02 -5.23 13.57
N PRO A 315 -20.33 -6.52 13.35
CA PRO A 315 -20.60 -7.06 12.01
C PRO A 315 -21.81 -6.43 11.32
N ALA A 316 -22.87 -6.15 12.08
CA ALA A 316 -24.10 -5.56 11.56
C ALA A 316 -23.88 -4.18 10.92
N SER A 317 -22.90 -3.40 11.40
CA SER A 317 -22.50 -2.13 10.79
C SER A 317 -22.11 -2.29 9.32
N TYR A 318 -21.29 -3.30 9.01
CA TYR A 318 -20.87 -3.57 7.63
C TYR A 318 -21.95 -4.28 6.81
N HIS A 319 -22.86 -5.01 7.46
CA HIS A 319 -23.99 -5.65 6.79
C HIS A 319 -25.01 -4.65 6.25
N VAL A 320 -25.19 -3.49 6.89
CA VAL A 320 -25.97 -2.38 6.30
C VAL A 320 -25.49 -2.06 4.88
N LEU A 321 -24.16 -2.04 4.68
CA LEU A 321 -23.57 -1.78 3.37
C LEU A 321 -23.65 -3.02 2.48
N SER A 322 -22.98 -4.11 2.88
CA SER A 322 -22.82 -5.30 2.04
C SER A 322 -24.16 -5.94 1.65
N VAL A 323 -25.08 -6.12 2.61
CA VAL A 323 -26.42 -6.67 2.31
C VAL A 323 -27.28 -5.65 1.57
N GLY A 324 -27.26 -4.38 2.01
CA GLY A 324 -28.06 -3.31 1.40
C GLY A 324 -27.76 -3.15 -0.08
N TYR A 325 -26.48 -3.10 -0.45
CA TYR A 325 -26.05 -3.02 -1.85
C TYR A 325 -26.32 -4.30 -2.63
N ALA A 326 -25.95 -5.48 -2.10
CA ALA A 326 -26.16 -6.75 -2.79
C ALA A 326 -27.65 -6.99 -3.13
N VAL A 327 -28.56 -6.72 -2.18
CA VAL A 327 -30.01 -6.87 -2.40
C VAL A 327 -30.50 -5.93 -3.50
N ARG A 328 -29.97 -4.70 -3.60
CA ARG A 328 -30.32 -3.75 -4.67
C ARG A 328 -29.82 -4.20 -6.04
N LEU A 329 -28.62 -4.78 -6.12
CA LEU A 329 -28.09 -5.35 -7.36
C LEU A 329 -28.98 -6.50 -7.88
N LEU A 330 -29.58 -7.25 -6.96
CA LEU A 330 -30.55 -8.30 -7.28
C LEU A 330 -31.97 -7.78 -7.59
N GLY A 331 -32.18 -6.46 -7.60
CA GLY A 331 -33.48 -5.82 -7.86
C GLY A 331 -34.44 -5.83 -6.67
N GLY A 332 -33.96 -6.11 -5.46
CA GLY A 332 -34.71 -6.07 -4.22
C GLY A 332 -34.46 -4.80 -3.39
N ARG A 333 -34.98 -4.82 -2.16
CA ARG A 333 -34.65 -3.88 -1.07
C ARG A 333 -34.73 -4.61 0.27
N LEU A 334 -34.21 -3.99 1.33
CA LEU A 334 -34.40 -4.52 2.68
C LEU A 334 -35.91 -4.61 3.02
N PRO A 335 -36.37 -5.62 3.78
CA PRO A 335 -37.77 -5.73 4.22
C PRO A 335 -38.21 -4.63 5.19
N HIS A 336 -37.32 -4.23 6.09
CA HIS A 336 -37.57 -3.26 7.15
C HIS A 336 -36.62 -2.07 7.05
N PRO A 337 -37.08 -0.85 7.43
CA PRO A 337 -36.18 0.30 7.57
C PRO A 337 -35.09 0.03 8.61
N VAL A 338 -33.92 0.62 8.44
CA VAL A 338 -32.83 0.60 9.42
C VAL A 338 -33.15 1.58 10.56
N ARG A 339 -34.08 1.18 11.43
CA ARG A 339 -34.57 1.99 12.56
C ARG A 339 -33.48 2.36 13.55
N ALA A 340 -32.48 1.51 13.73
CA ALA A 340 -31.30 1.78 14.53
C ALA A 340 -30.61 3.11 14.14
N ALA A 341 -30.60 3.44 12.85
CA ALA A 341 -30.06 4.70 12.34
C ALA A 341 -31.08 5.83 12.42
N HIS A 342 -32.31 5.60 11.94
CA HIS A 342 -33.33 6.64 11.88
C HIS A 342 -33.75 7.15 13.27
N ASP A 343 -33.97 6.24 14.22
CA ASP A 343 -34.49 6.56 15.55
C ASP A 343 -33.39 7.10 16.49
N LEU A 344 -32.13 7.16 16.04
CA LEU A 344 -31.02 7.77 16.78
C LEU A 344 -31.08 9.30 16.67
N PRO A 345 -31.34 10.04 17.77
CA PRO A 345 -31.46 11.50 17.68
C PRO A 345 -30.16 12.16 17.20
N GLY A 346 -30.25 13.14 16.31
CA GLY A 346 -29.09 13.84 15.74
C GLY A 346 -28.04 14.29 16.77
N PRO A 347 -28.40 14.97 17.87
CA PRO A 347 -27.44 15.34 18.91
C PRO A 347 -26.77 14.14 19.59
N GLN A 348 -27.44 13.01 19.70
CA GLN A 348 -26.88 11.78 20.25
C GLN A 348 -25.95 11.09 19.25
N ALA A 349 -26.30 11.05 17.97
CA ALA A 349 -25.43 10.55 16.90
C ALA A 349 -24.11 11.33 16.86
N VAL A 350 -24.18 12.67 16.88
CA VAL A 350 -22.99 13.53 16.90
C VAL A 350 -22.14 13.29 18.15
N ARG A 351 -22.76 13.19 19.34
CA ARG A 351 -22.02 12.88 20.58
C ARG A 351 -21.33 11.51 20.51
N ALA A 352 -22.01 10.50 19.97
CA ALA A 352 -21.44 9.16 19.83
C ALA A 352 -20.22 9.16 18.89
N LEU A 353 -20.30 9.85 17.76
CA LEU A 353 -19.19 9.98 16.81
C LEU A 353 -18.05 10.84 17.35
N ALA A 354 -18.35 11.97 18.01
CA ALA A 354 -17.34 12.86 18.58
C ALA A 354 -16.58 12.25 19.76
N ALA A 355 -17.17 11.28 20.47
CA ALA A 355 -16.53 10.57 21.57
C ALA A 355 -15.54 9.48 21.13
N ARG A 356 -15.46 9.18 19.83
CA ARG A 356 -14.57 8.14 19.29
C ARG A 356 -13.12 8.62 19.23
N ASP A 357 -12.19 7.67 19.26
CA ASP A 357 -10.77 7.94 19.10
C ASP A 357 -10.44 8.21 17.62
N TRP A 358 -10.56 9.47 17.21
CA TRP A 358 -10.20 9.92 15.86
C TRP A 358 -8.67 9.97 15.63
N ALA A 359 -7.83 9.68 16.64
CA ALA A 359 -6.39 9.58 16.44
C ALA A 359 -5.99 8.13 16.13
N ALA A 360 -6.05 7.24 17.13
CA ALA A 360 -5.60 5.85 16.97
C ALA A 360 -6.68 4.94 16.37
N GLY A 361 -7.96 5.33 16.46
CA GLY A 361 -9.10 4.57 15.96
C GLY A 361 -9.84 5.24 14.79
N ALA A 362 -9.16 6.09 14.02
CA ALA A 362 -9.78 6.84 12.92
C ALA A 362 -10.43 5.93 11.88
N TRP A 363 -9.85 4.74 11.61
CA TRP A 363 -10.46 3.75 10.73
C TRP A 363 -11.86 3.32 11.20
N GLY A 364 -11.97 2.90 12.47
CA GLY A 364 -13.24 2.48 13.06
C GLY A 364 -14.23 3.63 13.22
N SER A 365 -13.72 4.85 13.36
CA SER A 365 -14.54 6.06 13.41
C SER A 365 -15.14 6.41 12.05
N GLY A 366 -14.35 6.33 10.97
CA GLY A 366 -14.85 6.46 9.61
C GLY A 366 -15.85 5.36 9.24
N ALA A 367 -15.59 4.11 9.63
CA ALA A 367 -16.51 2.98 9.39
C ALA A 367 -17.88 3.18 10.06
N ALA A 368 -17.91 3.74 11.29
CA ALA A 368 -19.15 4.06 11.99
C ALA A 368 -19.96 5.15 11.25
N VAL A 369 -19.28 6.18 10.72
CA VAL A 369 -19.93 7.20 9.88
C VAL A 369 -20.51 6.58 8.62
N ASP A 370 -19.76 5.71 7.97
CA ASP A 370 -20.14 5.04 6.73
C ASP A 370 -21.41 4.20 6.91
N ALA A 371 -21.47 3.39 7.96
CA ALA A 371 -22.64 2.59 8.31
C ALA A 371 -23.86 3.45 8.62
N LEU A 372 -23.70 4.48 9.47
CA LEU A 372 -24.81 5.36 9.85
C LEU A 372 -25.34 6.14 8.64
N ALA A 373 -24.46 6.73 7.83
CA ALA A 373 -24.85 7.51 6.67
C ALA A 373 -25.49 6.63 5.59
N THR A 374 -24.90 5.47 5.29
CA THR A 374 -25.48 4.51 4.33
C THR A 374 -26.86 4.03 4.81
N ALA A 375 -27.05 3.74 6.11
CA ALA A 375 -28.36 3.37 6.66
C ALA A 375 -29.41 4.46 6.46
N CYS A 376 -29.06 5.73 6.71
CA CYS A 376 -29.96 6.86 6.48
C CYS A 376 -30.30 7.00 5.00
N LEU A 377 -29.33 6.81 4.11
CA LEU A 377 -29.53 6.91 2.67
C LEU A 377 -30.41 5.78 2.11
N LEU A 378 -30.25 4.55 2.61
CA LEU A 378 -31.14 3.43 2.30
C LEU A 378 -32.57 3.71 2.78
N ASN A 379 -32.74 4.24 3.99
CA ASN A 379 -34.05 4.66 4.50
C ASN A 379 -34.69 5.74 3.63
N ALA A 380 -33.95 6.78 3.28
CA ALA A 380 -34.43 7.87 2.45
C ALA A 380 -34.74 7.44 1.01
N THR A 381 -34.09 6.39 0.50
CA THR A 381 -34.32 5.90 -0.86
C THR A 381 -35.49 4.91 -0.91
N ASP A 382 -35.58 4.00 0.06
CA ASP A 382 -36.46 2.83 -0.02
C ASP A 382 -37.70 2.92 0.89
N PHE A 383 -37.70 3.85 1.86
CA PHE A 383 -38.71 3.96 2.92
C PHE A 383 -39.14 5.39 3.24
N ALA A 384 -38.88 6.36 2.36
CA ALA A 384 -39.22 7.77 2.59
C ALA A 384 -40.71 7.99 2.93
N ASP A 385 -41.60 7.19 2.36
CA ASP A 385 -43.05 7.23 2.60
C ASP A 385 -43.47 6.81 4.02
N ARG A 386 -42.55 6.20 4.78
CA ARG A 386 -42.81 5.68 6.13
C ARG A 386 -42.39 6.62 7.25
N PHE A 387 -41.77 7.76 6.93
CA PHE A 387 -41.19 8.68 7.90
C PHE A 387 -41.54 10.13 7.55
N ASP A 388 -41.89 10.93 8.54
CA ASP A 388 -42.29 12.33 8.35
C ASP A 388 -41.15 13.22 7.83
N ASP A 389 -39.91 12.84 8.11
CA ASP A 389 -38.70 13.52 7.62
C ASP A 389 -38.18 12.96 6.29
N GLY A 390 -38.91 12.03 5.67
CA GLY A 390 -38.50 11.35 4.45
C GLY A 390 -37.41 10.31 4.66
N GLY A 391 -37.16 9.84 5.89
CA GLY A 391 -36.24 8.76 6.22
C GLY A 391 -34.79 9.20 6.40
N VAL A 392 -34.52 10.51 6.44
CA VAL A 392 -33.16 11.07 6.54
C VAL A 392 -32.56 10.95 7.94
N GLY A 393 -33.38 10.89 9.00
CA GLY A 393 -32.94 10.68 10.37
C GLY A 393 -31.82 11.66 10.81
N PRO A 394 -30.74 11.17 11.45
CA PRO A 394 -29.66 12.02 11.96
C PRO A 394 -28.72 12.58 10.88
N LEU A 395 -28.91 12.25 9.60
CA LEU A 395 -27.95 12.52 8.53
C LEU A 395 -27.56 14.00 8.44
N HIS A 396 -28.53 14.93 8.54
CA HIS A 396 -28.25 16.37 8.51
C HIS A 396 -27.31 16.83 9.65
N ALA A 397 -27.56 16.35 10.87
CA ALA A 397 -26.74 16.70 12.03
C ALA A 397 -25.32 16.14 11.91
N VAL A 398 -25.22 14.89 11.43
CA VAL A 398 -23.93 14.23 11.21
C VAL A 398 -23.13 14.94 10.12
N LEU A 399 -23.72 15.28 8.97
CA LEU A 399 -23.03 16.00 7.89
C LEU A 399 -22.57 17.39 8.32
N GLY A 400 -23.41 18.12 9.07
CA GLY A 400 -23.05 19.42 9.62
C GLY A 400 -21.85 19.33 10.57
N TRP A 401 -21.85 18.33 11.46
CA TRP A 401 -20.72 18.06 12.34
C TRP A 401 -19.46 17.64 11.57
N LEU A 402 -19.58 16.72 10.60
CA LEU A 402 -18.46 16.28 9.78
C LEU A 402 -17.79 17.47 9.10
N THR A 403 -18.57 18.30 8.41
CA THR A 403 -18.06 19.49 7.70
C THR A 403 -17.32 20.43 8.66
N ALA A 404 -17.84 20.63 9.87
CA ALA A 404 -17.22 21.49 10.87
C ALA A 404 -15.98 20.87 11.54
N ALA A 405 -15.91 19.53 11.60
CA ALA A 405 -14.83 18.79 12.25
C ALA A 405 -13.64 18.48 11.33
N ALA A 406 -13.78 18.71 10.02
CA ALA A 406 -12.69 18.51 9.07
C ALA A 406 -11.51 19.43 9.39
N ASP A 407 -10.31 18.86 9.47
CA ASP A 407 -9.10 19.63 9.72
C ASP A 407 -8.67 20.36 8.43
N PRO A 408 -8.54 21.70 8.41
CA PRO A 408 -8.20 22.45 7.21
C PRO A 408 -6.74 22.27 6.75
N GLY A 409 -5.85 21.83 7.64
CA GLY A 409 -4.43 21.65 7.32
C GLY A 409 -4.16 20.31 6.62
N THR A 410 -4.84 19.25 7.04
CA THR A 410 -4.73 17.91 6.45
C THR A 410 -5.86 17.62 5.44
N GLY A 411 -6.98 18.32 5.54
CA GLY A 411 -8.21 18.03 4.80
C GLY A 411 -8.93 16.77 5.25
N LEU A 412 -8.49 16.13 6.34
CA LEU A 412 -8.99 14.83 6.81
C LEU A 412 -9.74 14.96 8.16
N TRP A 413 -10.21 13.81 8.64
CA TRP A 413 -10.63 13.61 10.03
C TRP A 413 -9.62 12.71 10.72
N GLY A 414 -9.17 13.13 11.90
CA GLY A 414 -8.13 12.45 12.66
C GLY A 414 -6.74 13.07 12.49
N ALA A 415 -5.78 12.55 13.24
CA ALA A 415 -4.45 13.14 13.35
C ALA A 415 -3.35 12.12 13.00
N PRO A 416 -2.19 12.58 12.47
CA PRO A 416 -1.03 11.73 12.28
C PRO A 416 -0.56 11.12 13.61
N LEU A 417 -0.30 9.82 13.62
CA LEU A 417 0.25 9.13 14.78
C LEU A 417 1.74 9.45 14.98
N PRO A 418 2.28 9.27 16.21
CA PRO A 418 3.69 9.55 16.50
C PRO A 418 4.67 8.61 15.79
N ALA A 419 4.25 7.38 15.47
CA ALA A 419 5.08 6.35 14.83
C ALA A 419 4.55 6.02 13.44
N ALA A 420 5.46 5.64 12.54
CA ALA A 420 5.10 5.18 11.20
C ALA A 420 4.38 3.80 11.25
N PRO A 421 3.40 3.54 10.35
CA PRO A 421 2.89 4.46 9.33
C PRO A 421 1.95 5.52 9.92
N ARG A 422 2.36 6.80 9.84
CA ARG A 422 1.78 7.88 10.67
C ARG A 422 0.35 8.23 10.25
N LEU A 423 0.07 8.16 8.96
CA LEU A 423 -1.19 8.60 8.37
C LEU A 423 -2.18 7.45 8.10
N LEU A 424 -1.77 6.19 8.34
CA LEU A 424 -2.57 5.02 7.97
C LEU A 424 -3.98 5.06 8.55
N GLN A 425 -4.12 5.31 9.86
CA GLN A 425 -5.44 5.38 10.47
C GLN A 425 -6.29 6.53 9.90
N ALA A 426 -5.70 7.72 9.77
CA ALA A 426 -6.42 8.92 9.31
C ALA A 426 -6.89 8.77 7.85
N VAL A 427 -6.04 8.28 6.94
CA VAL A 427 -6.40 8.09 5.53
C VAL A 427 -7.42 6.97 5.35
N ASN A 428 -7.23 5.83 6.01
CA ASN A 428 -8.18 4.72 5.90
C ASN A 428 -9.55 5.10 6.51
N GLY A 429 -9.57 5.86 7.61
CA GLY A 429 -10.79 6.43 8.18
C GLY A 429 -11.47 7.46 7.26
N PHE A 430 -10.69 8.33 6.63
CA PHE A 430 -11.18 9.33 5.69
C PHE A 430 -11.88 8.72 4.49
N TYR A 431 -11.32 7.65 3.91
CA TYR A 431 -11.98 6.91 2.84
C TYR A 431 -13.36 6.38 3.27
N ARG A 432 -13.43 5.65 4.39
CA ARG A 432 -14.69 5.07 4.89
C ARG A 432 -15.75 6.14 5.10
N LEU A 433 -15.36 7.21 5.79
CA LEU A 433 -16.21 8.36 6.06
C LEU A 433 -16.74 8.98 4.76
N THR A 434 -15.85 9.32 3.83
CA THR A 434 -16.24 10.04 2.61
C THR A 434 -17.05 9.19 1.66
N ARG A 435 -16.79 7.88 1.59
CA ARG A 435 -17.60 6.94 0.81
C ARG A 435 -19.06 6.98 1.23
N GLY A 436 -19.36 6.74 2.51
CA GLY A 436 -20.75 6.67 2.99
C GLY A 436 -21.46 8.01 3.11
N SER A 437 -20.72 9.13 3.13
CA SER A 437 -21.30 10.48 3.30
C SER A 437 -21.19 11.32 2.03
N TYR A 438 -20.04 11.95 1.81
CA TYR A 438 -19.84 12.92 0.73
C TYR A 438 -20.04 12.30 -0.66
N ALA A 439 -19.41 11.16 -0.95
CA ALA A 439 -19.48 10.52 -2.26
C ALA A 439 -20.91 10.02 -2.57
N GLN A 440 -21.56 9.33 -1.63
CA GLN A 440 -22.92 8.81 -1.83
C GLN A 440 -24.01 9.89 -1.93
N LEU A 441 -23.72 11.13 -1.51
CA LEU A 441 -24.60 12.30 -1.67
C LEU A 441 -24.20 13.22 -2.84
N GLY A 442 -23.05 12.95 -3.48
CA GLY A 442 -22.48 13.82 -4.51
C GLY A 442 -22.03 15.18 -3.98
N LEU A 443 -21.65 15.26 -2.70
CA LEU A 443 -21.17 16.48 -2.05
C LEU A 443 -19.67 16.68 -2.28
N PRO A 444 -19.21 17.95 -2.40
CA PRO A 444 -17.78 18.25 -2.48
C PRO A 444 -17.09 18.02 -1.12
N LEU A 445 -15.77 17.79 -1.17
CA LEU A 445 -14.95 17.73 0.04
C LEU A 445 -14.73 19.15 0.59
N PRO A 446 -14.66 19.35 1.92
CA PRO A 446 -14.43 20.67 2.48
C PRO A 446 -13.08 21.29 2.08
N TYR A 447 -12.01 20.47 2.03
CA TYR A 447 -10.64 20.90 1.77
C TYR A 447 -9.94 19.94 0.79
N PRO A 448 -10.34 19.91 -0.49
CA PRO A 448 -9.88 18.89 -1.44
C PRO A 448 -8.38 18.93 -1.72
N GLU A 449 -7.75 20.11 -1.74
CA GLU A 449 -6.30 20.23 -2.01
C GLU A 449 -5.46 19.73 -0.83
N ALA A 450 -5.82 20.11 0.41
CA ALA A 450 -5.15 19.60 1.61
C ALA A 450 -5.31 18.08 1.75
N ALA A 451 -6.49 17.54 1.40
CA ALA A 451 -6.71 16.10 1.37
C ALA A 451 -5.81 15.40 0.36
N VAL A 452 -5.64 15.97 -0.86
CA VAL A 452 -4.69 15.44 -1.86
C VAL A 452 -3.26 15.45 -1.32
N ASP A 453 -2.83 16.53 -0.67
CA ASP A 453 -1.48 16.62 -0.12
C ASP A 453 -1.21 15.53 0.93
N THR A 454 -2.14 15.35 1.86
CA THR A 454 -2.02 14.34 2.93
C THR A 454 -2.11 12.93 2.40
N VAL A 455 -3.02 12.66 1.45
CA VAL A 455 -3.18 11.33 0.85
C VAL A 455 -1.95 10.95 0.02
N LEU A 456 -1.35 11.89 -0.72
CA LEU A 456 -0.11 11.63 -1.46
C LEU A 456 1.11 11.48 -0.54
N GLU A 457 1.17 12.20 0.58
CA GLU A 457 2.19 11.94 1.63
C GLU A 457 2.06 10.51 2.15
N HIS A 458 0.84 10.07 2.47
CA HIS A 458 0.59 8.70 2.90
C HIS A 458 0.94 7.68 1.82
N ALA A 459 0.57 7.94 0.56
CA ALA A 459 0.84 7.08 -0.58
C ALA A 459 2.34 6.83 -0.81
N ALA A 460 3.20 7.75 -0.34
CA ALA A 460 4.65 7.64 -0.39
C ALA A 460 5.27 6.91 0.81
N ASP A 461 4.48 6.50 1.81
CA ASP A 461 4.99 5.75 2.97
C ASP A 461 5.53 4.38 2.53
N PRO A 462 6.81 4.03 2.83
CA PRO A 462 7.40 2.76 2.44
C PRO A 462 6.61 1.54 2.92
N TYR A 463 5.86 1.65 4.02
CA TYR A 463 5.00 0.58 4.52
C TYR A 463 4.06 0.08 3.42
N LEU A 464 3.46 0.96 2.63
CA LEU A 464 2.48 0.62 1.58
C LEU A 464 3.06 -0.20 0.42
N THR A 465 4.40 -0.28 0.32
CA THR A 465 5.07 -1.11 -0.68
C THR A 465 5.42 -2.51 -0.16
N THR A 466 5.36 -2.73 1.15
CA THR A 466 5.65 -4.02 1.77
C THR A 466 4.56 -5.05 1.50
N PRO A 467 4.85 -6.37 1.58
CA PRO A 467 3.84 -7.43 1.47
C PRO A 467 2.59 -7.22 2.34
N ARG A 468 2.78 -6.69 3.55
CA ARG A 468 1.68 -6.44 4.51
C ARG A 468 0.99 -5.10 4.31
N GLY A 469 1.63 -4.15 3.62
CA GLY A 469 1.07 -2.81 3.40
C GLY A 469 0.40 -2.66 2.03
N TRP A 470 0.75 -3.48 1.05
CA TRP A 470 0.08 -3.48 -0.25
C TRP A 470 -1.16 -4.38 -0.23
N THR A 471 -2.25 -3.84 0.29
CA THR A 471 -3.55 -4.51 0.42
C THR A 471 -4.62 -3.78 -0.38
N ALA A 472 -5.70 -4.48 -0.71
CA ALA A 472 -6.85 -3.90 -1.38
C ALA A 472 -7.39 -2.69 -0.60
N CYS A 473 -7.52 -2.79 0.74
CA CYS A 473 -7.91 -1.67 1.59
C CYS A 473 -7.00 -0.46 1.38
N ASN A 474 -5.69 -0.61 1.59
CA ASN A 474 -4.79 0.54 1.59
C ASN A 474 -4.70 1.22 0.21
N VAL A 475 -4.79 0.46 -0.89
CA VAL A 475 -4.80 1.07 -2.23
C VAL A 475 -6.13 1.78 -2.49
N LEU A 476 -7.26 1.19 -2.08
CA LEU A 476 -8.56 1.82 -2.20
C LEU A 476 -8.66 3.12 -1.39
N ASP A 477 -8.12 3.08 -0.17
CA ASP A 477 -8.11 4.18 0.79
C ASP A 477 -7.29 5.38 0.28
N VAL A 478 -6.39 5.18 -0.69
CA VAL A 478 -5.67 6.24 -1.41
C VAL A 478 -6.38 6.66 -2.69
N ILE A 479 -6.73 5.72 -3.58
CA ILE A 479 -7.25 6.09 -4.91
C ILE A 479 -8.63 6.75 -4.83
N HIS A 480 -9.52 6.31 -3.93
CA HIS A 480 -10.87 6.85 -3.86
C HIS A 480 -10.85 8.34 -3.45
N PRO A 481 -10.13 8.75 -2.39
CA PRO A 481 -9.99 10.17 -2.09
C PRO A 481 -9.36 11.01 -3.20
N LEU A 482 -8.32 10.52 -3.86
CA LEU A 482 -7.71 11.21 -5.01
C LEU A 482 -8.71 11.37 -6.16
N TRP A 483 -9.48 10.32 -6.45
CA TRP A 483 -10.55 10.34 -7.45
C TRP A 483 -11.65 11.33 -7.09
N LEU A 484 -12.09 11.36 -5.82
CA LEU A 484 -13.15 12.26 -5.35
C LEU A 484 -12.70 13.74 -5.39
N ALA A 485 -11.47 14.02 -4.97
CA ALA A 485 -10.89 15.37 -5.00
C ALA A 485 -10.63 15.85 -6.44
N ALA A 486 -10.22 14.96 -7.34
CA ALA A 486 -9.95 15.27 -8.74
C ALA A 486 -11.19 15.78 -9.52
N ARG A 487 -12.39 15.59 -8.98
CA ARG A 487 -13.65 16.14 -9.52
C ARG A 487 -13.85 17.61 -9.16
N GLN A 488 -13.04 18.15 -8.26
CA GLN A 488 -13.18 19.50 -7.69
C GLN A 488 -11.95 20.37 -7.98
N THR A 489 -10.74 19.77 -8.04
CA THR A 489 -9.48 20.47 -8.26
C THR A 489 -8.52 19.67 -9.16
N GLY A 490 -7.56 20.38 -9.77
CA GLY A 490 -6.43 19.79 -10.51
C GLY A 490 -5.12 19.71 -9.71
N HIS A 491 -5.14 20.06 -8.42
CA HIS A 491 -3.96 20.05 -7.54
C HIS A 491 -3.24 18.71 -7.54
N ARG A 492 -1.92 18.71 -7.81
CA ARG A 492 -1.03 17.54 -7.89
C ARG A 492 -1.55 16.35 -8.72
N ARG A 493 -2.42 16.61 -9.71
CA ARG A 493 -3.03 15.60 -10.58
C ARG A 493 -2.01 14.67 -11.22
N ALA A 494 -0.92 15.20 -11.77
CA ALA A 494 0.10 14.40 -12.45
C ALA A 494 0.75 13.35 -11.53
N GLU A 495 0.89 13.66 -10.25
CA GLU A 495 1.48 12.75 -9.25
C GLU A 495 0.49 11.66 -8.84
N GLY A 496 -0.79 12.02 -8.68
CA GLY A 496 -1.88 11.07 -8.49
C GLY A 496 -2.05 10.11 -9.68
N GLU A 497 -1.98 10.62 -10.90
CA GLU A 497 -2.02 9.83 -12.14
C GLU A 497 -0.80 8.89 -12.24
N ALA A 498 0.40 9.38 -11.92
CA ALA A 498 1.60 8.54 -11.90
C ALA A 498 1.50 7.41 -10.86
N TRP A 499 1.02 7.71 -9.65
CA TRP A 499 0.79 6.71 -8.62
C TRP A 499 -0.27 5.69 -9.05
N ALA A 500 -1.41 6.16 -9.61
CA ALA A 500 -2.49 5.31 -10.07
C ALA A 500 -2.04 4.36 -11.19
N ALA A 501 -1.27 4.86 -12.17
CA ALA A 501 -0.71 4.04 -13.24
C ALA A 501 0.26 2.97 -12.71
N GLY A 502 1.04 3.28 -11.67
CA GLY A 502 1.91 2.31 -10.99
C GLY A 502 1.13 1.19 -10.31
N GLN A 503 0.10 1.53 -9.52
CA GLN A 503 -0.76 0.55 -8.87
C GLN A 503 -1.51 -0.31 -9.88
N LEU A 504 -1.99 0.31 -10.97
CA LEU A 504 -2.74 -0.39 -12.00
C LEU A 504 -1.87 -1.45 -12.69
N ARG A 505 -0.64 -1.12 -13.10
CA ARG A 505 0.29 -2.12 -13.66
C ARG A 505 0.55 -3.28 -12.70
N ARG A 506 0.68 -3.01 -11.40
CA ARG A 506 0.92 -4.04 -10.39
C ARG A 506 -0.28 -4.98 -10.20
N VAL A 507 -1.49 -4.45 -10.04
CA VAL A 507 -2.69 -5.28 -9.78
C VAL A 507 -3.12 -6.09 -11.01
N LEU A 508 -2.97 -5.57 -12.24
CA LEU A 508 -3.35 -6.32 -13.44
C LEU A 508 -2.56 -7.63 -13.59
N GLY A 509 -1.32 -7.66 -13.09
CA GLY A 509 -0.49 -8.86 -13.03
C GLY A 509 -0.78 -9.82 -11.87
N ALA A 510 -1.60 -9.41 -10.88
CA ALA A 510 -1.85 -10.17 -9.66
C ALA A 510 -2.95 -11.23 -9.81
N TRP A 511 -3.74 -11.19 -10.89
CA TRP A 511 -4.85 -12.12 -11.12
C TRP A 511 -4.38 -13.58 -11.21
N ARG A 512 -5.05 -14.47 -10.47
CA ARG A 512 -4.78 -15.91 -10.45
C ARG A 512 -5.89 -16.66 -11.18
N ASP A 513 -5.50 -17.43 -12.19
CA ASP A 513 -6.46 -18.11 -13.06
C ASP A 513 -7.40 -19.02 -12.27
N GLY A 514 -8.72 -18.83 -12.48
CA GLY A 514 -9.77 -19.60 -11.81
C GLY A 514 -9.91 -19.33 -10.30
N ALA A 515 -9.12 -18.42 -9.73
CA ALA A 515 -9.13 -18.12 -8.30
C ALA A 515 -9.41 -16.64 -7.98
N GLY A 516 -9.14 -15.72 -8.92
CA GLY A 516 -9.39 -14.28 -8.76
C GLY A 516 -8.21 -13.54 -8.14
N LEU A 517 -8.50 -12.54 -7.30
CA LEU A 517 -7.50 -11.71 -6.63
C LEU A 517 -7.50 -11.93 -5.11
N ALA A 518 -6.31 -11.95 -4.54
CA ALA A 518 -6.10 -11.97 -3.09
C ALA A 518 -6.28 -10.58 -2.49
N PHE A 519 -6.69 -10.52 -1.23
CA PHE A 519 -6.85 -9.25 -0.52
C PHE A 519 -5.49 -8.51 -0.40
N ALA A 520 -4.40 -9.24 -0.16
CA ALA A 520 -3.03 -8.73 -0.13
C ALA A 520 -2.14 -9.63 -1.00
N PRO A 521 -2.02 -9.39 -2.32
CA PRO A 521 -1.46 -10.39 -3.24
C PRO A 521 0.01 -10.80 -3.01
N ASP A 522 0.76 -9.99 -2.26
CA ASP A 522 2.15 -10.28 -1.89
C ASP A 522 2.30 -10.84 -0.47
N ASP A 523 1.22 -10.90 0.32
CA ASP A 523 1.27 -11.44 1.68
C ASP A 523 1.53 -12.96 1.63
N PRO A 524 2.47 -13.49 2.45
CA PRO A 524 2.77 -14.92 2.45
C PRO A 524 1.76 -15.74 3.27
N GLY A 525 0.83 -15.10 3.96
CA GLY A 525 -0.17 -15.70 4.83
C GLY A 525 -1.55 -15.82 4.16
N PRO A 526 -2.62 -15.98 4.98
CA PRO A 526 -3.98 -16.20 4.47
C PRO A 526 -4.47 -15.10 3.53
N ASP A 527 -4.04 -13.85 3.71
CA ASP A 527 -4.51 -12.72 2.91
C ASP A 527 -3.88 -12.67 1.51
N GLY A 528 -2.81 -13.43 1.28
CA GLY A 528 -2.26 -13.72 -0.04
C GLY A 528 -3.00 -14.79 -0.83
N VAL A 529 -3.99 -15.46 -0.21
CA VAL A 529 -4.83 -16.45 -0.89
C VAL A 529 -5.99 -15.74 -1.59
N PRO A 530 -6.19 -15.95 -2.91
CA PRO A 530 -7.33 -15.39 -3.64
C PRO A 530 -8.68 -15.84 -3.09
N GLY A 531 -9.60 -14.87 -2.97
CA GLY A 531 -10.94 -15.06 -2.42
C GLY A 531 -11.93 -14.01 -2.93
N LEU A 532 -13.17 -14.12 -2.49
CA LEU A 532 -14.25 -13.22 -2.90
C LEU A 532 -13.99 -11.79 -2.43
N GLN A 533 -13.57 -11.59 -1.17
CA GLN A 533 -13.29 -10.26 -0.63
C GLN A 533 -12.21 -9.54 -1.43
N GLY A 534 -11.10 -10.22 -1.74
CA GLY A 534 -10.02 -9.63 -2.52
C GLY A 534 -10.46 -9.32 -3.95
N THR A 535 -11.21 -10.24 -4.58
CA THR A 535 -11.67 -10.09 -5.96
C THR A 535 -12.66 -8.93 -6.10
N GLU A 536 -13.68 -8.86 -5.26
CA GLU A 536 -14.67 -7.78 -5.25
C GLU A 536 -13.97 -6.41 -5.12
N MET A 537 -13.16 -6.26 -4.06
CA MET A 537 -12.50 -4.99 -3.77
C MET A 537 -11.55 -4.56 -4.89
N TRP A 538 -10.72 -5.47 -5.40
CA TRP A 538 -9.78 -5.12 -6.46
C TRP A 538 -10.44 -4.79 -7.79
N LEU A 539 -11.58 -5.40 -8.13
CA LEU A 539 -12.32 -5.01 -9.33
C LEU A 539 -12.80 -3.55 -9.24
N ALA A 540 -13.26 -3.12 -8.06
CA ALA A 540 -13.60 -1.72 -7.81
C ALA A 540 -12.37 -0.81 -7.82
N ILE A 541 -11.25 -1.22 -7.20
CA ILE A 541 -10.00 -0.45 -7.20
C ILE A 541 -9.46 -0.27 -8.62
N VAL A 542 -9.43 -1.33 -9.43
CA VAL A 542 -9.02 -1.27 -10.84
C VAL A 542 -9.88 -0.27 -11.61
N TRP A 543 -11.20 -0.25 -11.33
CA TRP A 543 -12.08 0.75 -11.91
C TRP A 543 -11.72 2.18 -11.49
N TYR A 544 -11.51 2.44 -10.19
CA TYR A 544 -11.12 3.78 -9.71
C TYR A 544 -9.77 4.23 -10.26
N LEU A 545 -8.78 3.34 -10.29
CA LEU A 545 -7.46 3.61 -10.88
C LEU A 545 -7.58 3.95 -12.36
N ALA A 546 -8.35 3.16 -13.12
CA ALA A 546 -8.58 3.41 -14.54
C ALA A 546 -9.39 4.69 -14.78
N ASP A 547 -10.42 4.96 -13.98
CA ASP A 547 -11.27 6.16 -14.13
C ASP A 547 -10.49 7.44 -13.82
N HIS A 548 -9.63 7.41 -12.80
CA HIS A 548 -8.73 8.52 -12.48
C HIS A 548 -7.78 8.85 -13.65
N LEU A 549 -7.42 7.84 -14.45
CA LEU A 549 -6.60 7.98 -15.66
C LEU A 549 -7.42 8.24 -16.94
N GLY A 550 -8.75 8.27 -16.87
CA GLY A 550 -9.62 8.39 -18.04
C GLY A 550 -9.71 7.13 -18.92
N LEU A 551 -9.39 5.96 -18.37
CA LEU A 551 -9.30 4.66 -19.08
C LEU A 551 -10.38 3.65 -18.66
N SER A 552 -11.29 3.99 -17.74
CA SER A 552 -12.29 3.05 -17.19
C SER A 552 -13.21 2.42 -18.24
N GLY A 553 -13.42 3.10 -19.39
CA GLY A 553 -14.18 2.57 -20.52
C GLY A 553 -13.64 1.24 -21.08
N ALA A 554 -12.34 0.99 -20.92
CA ALA A 554 -11.68 -0.24 -21.35
C ALA A 554 -12.14 -1.50 -20.58
N LEU A 555 -12.65 -1.32 -19.35
CA LEU A 555 -13.05 -2.43 -18.49
C LEU A 555 -14.39 -3.05 -18.92
N GLY A 556 -15.28 -2.24 -19.49
CA GLY A 556 -16.65 -2.66 -19.83
C GLY A 556 -17.52 -2.99 -18.62
N TYR A 557 -17.08 -2.63 -17.41
CA TYR A 557 -17.85 -2.73 -16.17
C TYR A 557 -17.71 -1.46 -15.33
N ARG A 558 -18.64 -1.23 -14.40
CA ARG A 558 -18.62 -0.12 -13.43
C ARG A 558 -19.16 -0.62 -12.09
N PRO A 559 -18.49 -0.39 -10.96
CA PRO A 559 -18.97 -0.79 -9.64
C PRO A 559 -20.33 -0.19 -9.31
N ARG A 560 -21.23 -0.99 -8.73
CA ARG A 560 -22.57 -0.58 -8.30
C ARG A 560 -22.93 -1.02 -6.88
N GLY A 561 -22.09 -1.83 -6.24
CA GLY A 561 -22.29 -2.26 -4.87
C GLY A 561 -21.58 -1.36 -3.85
N VAL A 562 -20.95 -1.95 -2.84
CA VAL A 562 -20.39 -1.23 -1.67
C VAL A 562 -19.40 -0.11 -2.06
N HIS A 563 -18.72 -0.28 -3.20
CA HIS A 563 -17.73 0.67 -3.71
C HIS A 563 -18.23 1.51 -4.91
N ALA A 564 -19.55 1.67 -5.07
CA ALA A 564 -20.15 2.43 -6.16
C ALA A 564 -19.65 3.89 -6.22
N PRO A 565 -19.28 4.40 -7.41
CA PRO A 565 -18.87 5.79 -7.61
C PRO A 565 -20.05 6.75 -7.77
N ASP A 566 -21.25 6.23 -8.02
CA ASP A 566 -22.45 7.02 -8.25
C ASP A 566 -23.19 7.28 -6.91
N PRO A 567 -23.68 8.51 -6.68
CA PRO A 567 -24.45 8.82 -5.48
C PRO A 567 -25.69 7.95 -5.36
N LEU A 568 -25.95 7.39 -4.17
CA LEU A 568 -27.18 6.66 -3.87
C LEU A 568 -28.39 7.60 -3.91
N LEU A 569 -28.20 8.82 -3.41
CA LEU A 569 -29.19 9.89 -3.43
C LEU A 569 -28.56 11.15 -4.03
N ARG A 570 -29.08 11.63 -5.16
CA ARG A 570 -28.67 12.91 -5.74
C ARG A 570 -29.50 14.03 -5.14
N LEU A 571 -28.84 14.93 -4.43
CA LEU A 571 -29.46 16.17 -4.00
C LEU A 571 -29.77 17.07 -5.22
N PRO A 572 -30.91 17.77 -5.25
CA PRO A 572 -31.20 18.72 -6.31
C PRO A 572 -30.08 19.76 -6.38
N ALA A 573 -29.63 20.12 -7.59
CA ALA A 573 -28.73 21.25 -7.76
C ALA A 573 -29.40 22.49 -7.17
N ALA A 574 -28.69 23.23 -6.31
CA ALA A 574 -29.19 24.50 -5.79
C ALA A 574 -29.59 25.37 -6.98
N SER A 575 -30.87 25.76 -7.06
CA SER A 575 -31.30 26.73 -8.06
C SER A 575 -30.47 28.00 -7.86
N PRO A 576 -29.90 28.59 -8.93
CA PRO A 576 -29.11 29.80 -8.77
C PRO A 576 -29.98 30.84 -8.07
N THR A 577 -29.51 31.33 -6.93
CA THR A 577 -30.17 32.40 -6.18
C THR A 577 -30.40 33.56 -7.15
N PRO A 578 -31.64 34.07 -7.32
CA PRO A 578 -31.86 35.18 -8.21
C PRO A 578 -30.99 36.34 -7.75
N THR A 579 -30.13 36.82 -8.66
CA THR A 579 -29.26 37.96 -8.44
C THR A 579 -30.14 39.13 -7.97
N PRO A 580 -29.83 39.78 -6.83
CA PRO A 580 -30.63 40.90 -6.38
C PRO A 580 -30.62 41.97 -7.46
N THR A 581 -31.79 42.22 -8.05
CA THR A 581 -32.01 43.32 -8.99
C THR A 581 -31.57 44.61 -8.29
N PRO A 582 -30.64 45.39 -8.85
CA PRO A 582 -30.25 46.66 -8.24
C PRO A 582 -31.49 47.54 -8.21
N THR A 583 -31.91 47.90 -7.00
CA THR A 583 -32.92 48.94 -6.79
C THR A 583 -32.41 50.21 -7.45
N ARG A 584 -33.07 50.60 -8.55
CA ARG A 584 -32.89 51.93 -9.12
C ARG A 584 -33.26 52.91 -8.01
N GLY A 585 -32.27 53.73 -7.61
CA GLY A 585 -32.52 54.88 -6.76
C GLY A 585 -33.61 55.74 -7.39
N ALA A 586 -34.62 56.06 -6.59
CA ALA A 586 -35.58 57.09 -6.92
C ALA A 586 -34.85 58.44 -6.85
N GLU A 587 -34.77 59.13 -7.98
CA GLU A 587 -34.69 60.59 -8.00
C GLU A 587 -36.05 61.15 -7.56
N ALA A 588 -36.07 61.83 -6.41
CA ALA A 588 -36.87 63.02 -6.11
C ALA A 588 -36.53 63.52 -4.70
#